data_AF-A0A1R2CSK0-F1
#
_entry.id   AF-A0A1R2CSK0-F1
#
_cell.length_a   1.000
_cell.length_b   1.000
_cell.length_c   1.000
_cell.angle_alpha   90.00
_cell.angle_beta   90.00
_cell.angle_gamma   90.00
#
_symmetry.space_group_name_H-M   'P 1'
#
loop_
_entity.id
_entity.type
_entity.pdbx_description
1 polymer ?
#
loop_
_entity_poly.entity_id
_entity_poly.type
_entity_poly.pdbx_seq_one_letter_code
_entity_poly.pdbx_strand_id
1 'polypeptide(L)'
;MLSILLLALLQVESKVKLCGHDEIKAKYPRSRFLSSSDRSSDWEPIRFAVDWSNLSEISKKKYGKYINAALDYYTNSLSVHRIIEPMTWNNSFYSAMCFTTTEDFYNNTISADYFLAITAEYDSNAYYVAGATSCSLDISTYQPIFGIVLLNIAYLDENDSRSFISTLTHEIAHALGFSVDDMPNYIKSDGTRYGLNGYYQNGQARNDSVRYVITPNVVKRSREAFDCNSLIGLELETQGGGGTAYSHWNARIMKSEFMSPQADNIDFIYSDLTLALFEDSGWYKPDYTYGQNINFGYKKGCEFHSEKCIINEQPAFDEFCVDKDAESLCNYDHVSKGKCGFYHYSSPIPEKYRYFNDSKNGGNEFADYCPLVYSSHDCRLADCPNKNYGEKYCDECRCIEGYYALNGTTQRLKATCHDIKCDGGNLTIIVGNQKVFCSKSGELIDVPGYYGKMKCPNIDSICRPPACMNNCYGEKCVDGVCLNNTLNYIEDYDLCNDGGNTDNGNNTENGNNTGNGNNTDNGNNTDNGNSTVVSGGEEGVKYNIFTILGFIFSFS
;
A
#
# COMPACT_ATOMS: atom_id res chain seq x y z
N MET A 1 -0.87 48.37 -5.19
CA MET A 1 0.58 48.03 -5.15
C MET A 1 0.95 47.91 -3.67
N LEU A 2 1.50 46.76 -3.24
CA LEU A 2 1.49 46.21 -1.86
C LEU A 2 0.12 45.67 -1.41
N SER A 3 -0.20 44.46 -1.83
CA SER A 3 -1.11 43.48 -1.16
C SER A 3 -1.27 42.18 -1.97
N ILE A 4 -0.73 42.11 -3.20
CA ILE A 4 -0.83 40.93 -4.09
C ILE A 4 0.44 40.04 -4.03
N LEU A 5 1.44 40.37 -3.20
CA LEU A 5 2.73 39.66 -3.17
C LEU A 5 2.92 38.67 -2.00
N LEU A 6 1.87 38.38 -1.22
CA LEU A 6 1.99 37.53 -0.01
C LEU A 6 1.23 36.19 -0.04
N LEU A 7 0.64 35.80 -1.17
CA LEU A 7 -0.12 34.55 -1.31
C LEU A 7 0.52 33.51 -2.26
N ALA A 8 1.77 33.71 -2.68
CA ALA A 8 2.52 32.76 -3.52
C ALA A 8 3.69 32.09 -2.78
N LEU A 9 3.70 32.16 -1.45
CA LEU A 9 4.68 31.50 -0.58
C LEU A 9 3.89 30.68 0.43
N LEU A 10 4.13 29.35 0.47
CA LEU A 10 3.47 28.31 1.27
C LEU A 10 2.43 27.45 0.51
N GLN A 11 2.88 26.70 -0.48
CA GLN A 11 2.37 25.34 -0.71
C GLN A 11 3.56 24.42 -0.98
N VAL A 12 4.31 24.13 0.08
CA VAL A 12 4.78 22.76 0.25
C VAL A 12 3.70 22.15 1.13
N GLU A 13 2.67 21.57 0.51
CA GLU A 13 1.83 20.64 1.25
C GLU A 13 2.78 19.51 1.68
N SER A 14 3.13 19.51 2.97
CA SER A 14 3.80 18.38 3.60
C SER A 14 2.91 17.18 3.39
N LYS A 15 3.26 16.32 2.42
CA LYS A 15 2.54 15.08 2.17
C LYS A 15 2.52 14.28 3.47
N VAL A 16 1.33 13.87 3.89
CA VAL A 16 1.14 12.94 5.01
C VAL A 16 1.93 11.67 4.67
N LYS A 17 2.84 11.25 5.57
CA LYS A 17 3.61 10.01 5.42
C LYS A 17 2.70 8.81 5.71
N LEU A 18 3.07 7.63 5.21
CA LEU A 18 2.37 6.40 5.59
C LEU A 18 2.52 6.15 7.10
N CYS A 19 3.77 6.19 7.59
CA CYS A 19 4.14 5.72 8.92
C CYS A 19 4.82 6.80 9.78
N GLY A 20 4.43 6.89 11.06
CA GLY A 20 4.94 7.84 12.06
C GLY A 20 5.90 7.23 13.08
N HIS A 21 7.05 6.71 12.63
CA HIS A 21 7.94 5.95 13.52
C HIS A 21 8.56 6.76 14.66
N ASP A 22 8.92 8.02 14.42
CA ASP A 22 9.51 8.88 15.46
C ASP A 22 8.45 9.24 16.52
N GLU A 23 7.23 9.50 16.08
CA GLU A 23 6.08 9.83 16.90
C GLU A 23 5.66 8.63 17.76
N ILE A 24 5.62 7.43 17.17
CA ILE A 24 5.34 6.19 17.92
C ILE A 24 6.40 5.91 18.95
N LYS A 25 7.69 6.00 18.60
CA LYS A 25 8.77 5.75 19.56
C LYS A 25 8.72 6.73 20.74
N ALA A 26 8.35 7.99 20.47
CA ALA A 26 8.19 9.00 21.52
C ALA A 26 6.99 8.71 22.43
N LYS A 27 5.87 8.26 21.86
CA LYS A 27 4.62 7.97 22.60
C LYS A 27 4.67 6.65 23.36
N TYR A 28 5.33 5.64 22.78
CA TYR A 28 5.39 4.26 23.25
C TYR A 28 6.84 3.81 23.39
N PRO A 29 7.54 4.25 24.44
CA PRO A 29 8.94 3.91 24.63
C PRO A 29 9.07 2.40 24.84
N ARG A 30 9.96 1.79 24.05
CA ARG A 30 10.27 0.36 24.14
C ARG A 30 10.74 0.02 25.54
N SER A 31 10.17 -1.03 26.09
CA SER A 31 10.30 -1.29 27.50
C SER A 31 10.29 -2.79 27.76
N ARG A 32 11.54 -3.28 27.85
CA ARG A 32 11.99 -4.48 28.56
C ARG A 32 11.93 -5.80 27.80
N PHE A 33 12.87 -6.65 28.18
CA PHE A 33 12.81 -8.08 27.93
C PHE A 33 11.81 -8.69 28.91
N LEU A 34 10.91 -9.50 28.39
CA LEU A 34 10.05 -10.36 29.19
C LEU A 34 10.80 -11.63 29.58
N SER A 35 10.38 -12.24 30.69
CA SER A 35 10.96 -13.50 31.17
C SER A 35 10.91 -14.55 30.07
N SER A 36 11.90 -15.44 30.08
CA SER A 36 12.00 -16.57 29.14
C SER A 36 10.69 -17.33 29.08
N SER A 37 10.16 -17.51 27.88
CA SER A 37 8.99 -18.35 27.62
C SER A 37 9.43 -19.66 27.00
N ASP A 38 8.97 -20.79 27.56
CA ASP A 38 9.24 -22.10 26.96
C ASP A 38 8.54 -22.19 25.60
N ARG A 39 9.27 -22.67 24.58
CA ARG A 39 8.80 -22.75 23.20
C ARG A 39 8.79 -24.18 22.67
N SER A 40 7.82 -24.48 21.81
CA SER A 40 7.77 -25.76 21.08
C SER A 40 8.96 -25.90 20.13
N SER A 41 9.36 -27.14 19.83
CA SER A 41 10.43 -27.41 18.86
C SER A 41 9.97 -27.33 17.41
N ASP A 42 8.66 -27.48 17.17
CA ASP A 42 8.09 -27.52 15.84
C ASP A 42 7.74 -26.11 15.35
N TRP A 43 7.67 -25.96 14.04
CA TRP A 43 7.16 -24.74 13.41
C TRP A 43 5.66 -24.88 13.21
N GLU A 44 4.89 -24.00 13.83
CA GLU A 44 3.43 -24.00 13.74
C GLU A 44 2.91 -22.58 13.43
N PRO A 45 1.72 -22.43 12.81
CA PRO A 45 1.16 -21.11 12.53
C PRO A 45 1.14 -20.21 13.75
N ILE A 46 1.58 -18.95 13.58
CA ILE A 46 1.61 -17.95 14.64
C ILE A 46 0.20 -17.66 15.15
N ARG A 47 0.05 -17.53 16.47
CA ARG A 47 -1.22 -17.15 17.11
C ARG A 47 -1.12 -15.73 17.63
N PHE A 48 -2.00 -14.87 17.13
CA PHE A 48 -2.16 -13.51 17.65
C PHE A 48 -3.22 -13.46 18.75
N ALA A 49 -2.91 -12.75 19.83
CA ALA A 49 -3.92 -12.16 20.70
C ALA A 49 -3.95 -10.66 20.43
N VAL A 50 -5.15 -10.11 20.23
CA VAL A 50 -5.33 -8.71 19.86
C VAL A 50 -6.19 -8.00 20.88
N ASP A 51 -5.70 -6.87 21.37
CA ASP A 51 -6.45 -5.93 22.19
C ASP A 51 -6.75 -4.71 21.32
N TRP A 52 -8.03 -4.42 21.18
CA TRP A 52 -8.50 -3.21 20.51
C TRP A 52 -9.49 -2.47 21.41
N SER A 53 -9.36 -2.63 22.73
CA SER A 53 -10.25 -2.00 23.71
C SER A 53 -10.17 -0.46 23.62
N ASN A 54 -9.05 0.06 23.11
CA ASN A 54 -8.81 1.48 22.85
C ASN A 54 -9.54 2.03 21.61
N LEU A 55 -10.20 1.18 20.81
CA LEU A 55 -11.00 1.62 19.67
C LEU A 55 -12.45 1.85 20.08
N SER A 56 -13.08 2.88 19.52
CA SER A 56 -14.54 3.06 19.65
C SER A 56 -15.30 1.91 19.00
N GLU A 57 -16.51 1.61 19.47
CA GLU A 57 -17.37 0.58 18.85
C GLU A 57 -17.65 0.86 17.37
N ILE A 58 -17.72 2.14 16.98
CA ILE A 58 -17.85 2.56 15.58
C ILE A 58 -16.59 2.15 14.81
N SER A 59 -15.40 2.44 15.34
CA SER A 59 -14.12 2.06 14.74
C SER A 59 -13.96 0.54 14.64
N LYS A 60 -14.33 -0.22 15.68
CA LYS A 60 -14.28 -1.70 15.65
C LYS A 60 -15.19 -2.25 14.56
N LYS A 61 -16.45 -1.80 14.49
CA LYS A 61 -17.40 -2.22 13.44
C LYS A 61 -16.89 -1.86 12.05
N LYS A 62 -16.29 -0.68 11.91
CA LYS A 62 -15.80 -0.15 10.63
C LYS A 62 -14.53 -0.86 10.14
N TYR A 63 -13.57 -1.09 11.03
CA TYR A 63 -12.22 -1.51 10.68
C TYR A 63 -11.92 -2.99 10.96
N GLY A 64 -12.75 -3.66 11.76
CA GLY A 64 -12.49 -5.03 12.25
C GLY A 64 -12.22 -6.05 11.15
N LYS A 65 -12.93 -5.99 10.02
CA LYS A 65 -12.70 -6.91 8.89
C LYS A 65 -11.32 -6.73 8.25
N TYR A 66 -10.80 -5.51 8.19
CA TYR A 66 -9.49 -5.20 7.61
C TYR A 66 -8.35 -5.52 8.57
N ILE A 67 -8.57 -5.28 9.87
CA ILE A 67 -7.67 -5.73 10.94
C ILE A 67 -7.51 -7.25 10.88
N ASN A 68 -8.62 -7.99 10.82
CA ASN A 68 -8.58 -9.44 10.69
C ASN A 68 -7.87 -9.88 9.42
N ALA A 69 -8.15 -9.27 8.26
CA ALA A 69 -7.46 -9.59 7.00
C ALA A 69 -5.93 -9.42 7.09
N ALA A 70 -5.45 -8.35 7.74
CA ALA A 70 -4.02 -8.13 7.95
C ALA A 70 -3.41 -9.18 8.90
N LEU A 71 -4.12 -9.57 9.95
CA LEU A 71 -3.69 -10.63 10.89
C LEU A 71 -3.72 -12.02 10.25
N ASP A 72 -4.73 -12.29 9.42
CA ASP A 72 -4.90 -13.55 8.69
C ASP A 72 -3.72 -13.76 7.73
N TYR A 73 -3.25 -12.71 7.04
CA TYR A 73 -2.04 -12.78 6.22
C TYR A 73 -0.86 -13.33 7.02
N TYR A 74 -0.55 -12.77 8.20
CA TYR A 74 0.57 -13.23 9.02
C TYR A 74 0.34 -14.60 9.66
N THR A 75 -0.89 -14.87 10.12
CA THR A 75 -1.28 -16.18 10.69
C THR A 75 -1.11 -17.30 9.66
N ASN A 76 -1.43 -17.01 8.41
CA ASN A 76 -1.35 -17.96 7.32
C ASN A 76 0.07 -18.08 6.72
N SER A 77 0.80 -16.96 6.64
CA SER A 77 2.11 -16.91 5.99
C SER A 77 3.28 -17.19 6.93
N LEU A 78 3.14 -17.03 8.26
CA LEU A 78 4.24 -17.20 9.20
C LEU A 78 3.98 -18.33 10.20
N SER A 79 4.97 -19.21 10.34
CA SER A 79 5.06 -20.14 11.46
C SER A 79 6.10 -19.69 12.48
N VAL A 80 5.90 -20.07 13.75
CA VAL A 80 6.79 -19.79 14.88
C VAL A 80 7.00 -21.05 15.73
N HIS A 81 8.05 -21.04 16.54
CA HIS A 81 8.15 -21.91 17.71
C HIS A 81 7.23 -21.40 18.81
N ARG A 82 6.08 -22.07 19.01
CA ARG A 82 4.97 -21.57 19.83
C ARG A 82 5.33 -21.42 21.28
N ILE A 83 4.78 -20.40 21.92
CA ILE A 83 4.84 -20.26 23.38
C ILE A 83 3.90 -21.30 24.00
N ILE A 84 4.46 -22.15 24.85
CA ILE A 84 3.74 -23.29 25.45
C ILE A 84 2.81 -22.82 26.56
N GLU A 85 3.34 -22.01 27.48
CA GLU A 85 2.61 -21.57 28.66
C GLU A 85 1.80 -20.29 28.39
N PRO A 86 0.49 -20.27 28.70
CA PRO A 86 -0.31 -19.07 28.61
C PRO A 86 0.24 -17.92 29.47
N MET A 87 0.13 -16.68 28.97
CA MET A 87 0.55 -15.48 29.70
C MET A 87 -0.61 -14.82 30.42
N THR A 88 -0.42 -14.48 31.69
CA THR A 88 -1.39 -13.68 32.47
C THR A 88 -0.97 -12.22 32.49
N TRP A 89 -1.71 -11.37 31.78
CA TRP A 89 -1.42 -9.93 31.71
C TRP A 89 -2.05 -9.18 32.90
N ASN A 90 -1.23 -8.42 33.62
CA ASN A 90 -1.66 -7.64 34.78
C ASN A 90 -0.81 -6.37 34.92
N ASN A 91 -1.03 -5.57 35.98
CA ASN A 91 -0.31 -4.30 36.19
C ASN A 91 1.22 -4.44 36.24
N SER A 92 1.76 -5.62 36.58
CA SER A 92 3.22 -5.87 36.53
C SER A 92 3.77 -5.86 35.09
N PHE A 93 2.92 -6.08 34.09
CA PHE A 93 3.27 -6.05 32.66
C PHE A 93 3.01 -4.70 32.00
N TYR A 94 2.51 -3.69 32.71
CA TYR A 94 2.17 -2.38 32.12
C TYR A 94 3.33 -1.77 31.32
N SER A 95 4.55 -1.88 31.85
CA SER A 95 5.74 -1.43 31.11
C SER A 95 6.07 -2.29 29.89
N ALA A 96 5.80 -3.60 29.91
CA ALA A 96 6.04 -4.49 28.78
C ALA A 96 5.04 -4.29 27.63
N MET A 97 3.89 -3.68 27.94
CA MET A 97 2.84 -3.30 27.00
C MET A 97 2.99 -1.85 26.52
N CYS A 98 4.22 -1.33 26.44
CA CYS A 98 4.51 0.05 26.07
C CYS A 98 3.72 1.10 26.89
N PHE A 99 3.41 0.84 28.17
CA PHE A 99 2.57 1.73 28.99
C PHE A 99 1.17 1.96 28.40
N THR A 100 0.69 1.04 27.58
CA THR A 100 -0.65 1.06 26.98
C THR A 100 -1.62 0.29 27.85
N THR A 101 -2.83 0.81 27.96
CA THR A 101 -3.96 0.13 28.60
C THR A 101 -4.51 -0.92 27.64
N THR A 102 -4.54 -2.18 28.05
CA THR A 102 -5.10 -3.30 27.29
C THR A 102 -6.18 -3.97 28.12
N GLU A 103 -7.42 -3.50 28.03
CA GLU A 103 -8.51 -3.98 28.88
C GLU A 103 -8.92 -5.41 28.53
N ASP A 104 -8.81 -5.80 27.26
CA ASP A 104 -9.13 -7.16 26.78
C ASP A 104 -8.11 -8.18 27.30
N PHE A 105 -6.86 -7.75 27.54
CA PHE A 105 -5.83 -8.62 28.14
C PHE A 105 -5.83 -8.61 29.67
N TYR A 106 -6.30 -7.54 30.31
CA TYR A 106 -6.11 -7.35 31.75
C TYR A 106 -6.77 -8.45 32.60
N ASN A 107 -5.97 -9.05 33.49
CA ASN A 107 -6.32 -10.21 34.33
C ASN A 107 -6.77 -11.46 33.57
N ASN A 108 -6.58 -11.51 32.25
CA ASN A 108 -6.85 -12.68 31.44
C ASN A 108 -5.57 -13.49 31.23
N THR A 109 -5.74 -14.81 31.18
CA THR A 109 -4.67 -15.76 30.85
C THR A 109 -4.88 -16.22 29.42
N ILE A 110 -3.96 -15.85 28.55
CA ILE A 110 -4.13 -15.96 27.09
C ILE A 110 -3.02 -16.82 26.51
N SER A 111 -3.40 -17.79 25.69
CA SER A 111 -2.45 -18.61 24.92
C SER A 111 -2.28 -18.02 23.52
N ALA A 112 -1.17 -17.34 23.30
CA ALA A 112 -0.80 -16.74 22.03
C ALA A 112 0.74 -16.68 21.92
N ASP A 113 1.23 -16.48 20.71
CA ASP A 113 2.66 -16.38 20.41
C ASP A 113 3.08 -14.92 20.22
N TYR A 114 2.11 -14.05 19.89
CA TYR A 114 2.28 -12.63 19.73
C TYR A 114 1.07 -11.86 20.24
N PHE A 115 1.31 -10.79 21.00
CA PHE A 115 0.29 -9.93 21.58
C PHE A 115 0.33 -8.56 20.88
N LEU A 116 -0.80 -8.10 20.37
CA LEU A 116 -0.88 -6.86 19.61
C LEU A 116 -1.93 -5.95 20.22
N ALA A 117 -1.52 -4.74 20.64
CA ALA A 117 -2.46 -3.68 20.96
C ALA A 117 -2.70 -2.82 19.72
N ILE A 118 -3.96 -2.62 19.36
CA ILE A 118 -4.38 -1.67 18.33
C ILE A 118 -5.04 -0.51 19.05
N THR A 119 -4.53 0.69 18.80
CA THR A 119 -5.05 1.93 19.36
C THR A 119 -5.38 2.90 18.24
N ALA A 120 -6.20 3.90 18.54
CA ALA A 120 -6.52 4.96 17.60
C ALA A 120 -6.35 6.32 18.26
N GLU A 121 -6.06 7.32 17.43
CA GLU A 121 -6.15 8.73 17.79
C GLU A 121 -6.69 9.53 16.61
N TYR A 122 -7.12 10.76 16.88
CA TYR A 122 -7.51 11.71 15.86
C TYR A 122 -6.60 12.93 15.96
N ASP A 123 -5.62 13.02 15.06
CA ASP A 123 -4.76 14.20 14.95
C ASP A 123 -4.62 14.63 13.49
N SER A 124 -5.38 15.66 13.11
CA SER A 124 -5.33 16.25 11.78
C SER A 124 -4.11 17.14 11.52
N ASN A 125 -3.23 17.32 12.52
CA ASN A 125 -1.96 18.04 12.37
C ASN A 125 -0.77 17.09 12.28
N ALA A 126 -0.97 15.81 12.56
CA ALA A 126 0.06 14.79 12.43
C ALA A 126 0.35 14.51 10.95
N TYR A 127 1.60 14.21 10.61
CA TYR A 127 2.00 13.91 9.25
C TYR A 127 2.15 12.40 9.00
N TYR A 128 1.30 11.57 9.64
CA TYR A 128 1.28 10.12 9.45
C TYR A 128 -0.14 9.54 9.46
N VAL A 129 -0.34 8.43 8.75
CA VAL A 129 -1.61 7.67 8.71
C VAL A 129 -1.66 6.63 9.84
N ALA A 130 -0.56 5.95 10.08
CA ALA A 130 -0.44 4.97 11.17
C ALA A 130 1.00 4.92 11.69
N GLY A 131 1.22 4.07 12.68
CA GLY A 131 2.57 3.76 13.12
C GLY A 131 2.59 2.58 14.08
N ALA A 132 3.71 1.85 14.10
CA ALA A 132 3.87 0.71 14.99
C ALA A 132 5.30 0.54 15.52
N THR A 133 5.39 -0.25 16.59
CA THR A 133 6.66 -0.65 17.18
C THR A 133 6.50 -1.97 17.92
N SER A 134 7.60 -2.73 18.02
CA SER A 134 7.72 -3.77 19.04
C SER A 134 7.89 -3.11 20.41
N CYS A 135 7.26 -3.68 21.44
CA CYS A 135 7.29 -3.18 22.81
C CYS A 135 8.21 -3.97 23.71
N SER A 136 8.03 -5.29 23.73
CA SER A 136 8.79 -6.21 24.56
C SER A 136 9.20 -7.45 23.79
N LEU A 137 10.40 -7.92 24.12
CA LEU A 137 11.07 -9.04 23.47
C LEU A 137 11.20 -10.19 24.47
N ASP A 138 11.10 -11.42 23.99
CA ASP A 138 11.47 -12.59 24.80
C ASP A 138 12.99 -12.59 25.07
N ILE A 139 13.40 -12.73 26.33
CA ILE A 139 14.82 -12.62 26.71
C ILE A 139 15.72 -13.72 26.15
N SER A 140 15.15 -14.87 25.77
CA SER A 140 15.90 -16.05 25.32
C SER A 140 16.16 -16.03 23.81
N THR A 141 15.15 -15.62 23.05
CA THR A 141 15.15 -15.61 21.58
C THR A 141 15.35 -14.23 20.99
N TYR A 142 15.17 -13.18 21.79
CA TYR A 142 15.08 -11.78 21.38
C TYR A 142 13.95 -11.50 20.39
N GLN A 143 13.00 -12.43 20.21
CA GLN A 143 11.83 -12.23 19.37
C GLN A 143 10.86 -11.23 20.02
N PRO A 144 10.34 -10.23 19.28
CA PRO A 144 9.20 -9.43 19.70
C PRO A 144 8.00 -10.32 20.05
N ILE A 145 7.42 -10.11 21.25
CA ILE A 145 6.22 -10.86 21.68
C ILE A 145 5.04 -9.95 22.01
N PHE A 146 5.29 -8.65 22.19
CA PHE A 146 4.24 -7.64 22.27
C PHE A 146 4.58 -6.49 21.34
N GLY A 147 3.61 -6.01 20.58
CA GLY A 147 3.73 -4.78 19.80
C GLY A 147 2.47 -3.94 19.85
N ILE A 148 2.58 -2.75 19.29
CA ILE A 148 1.48 -1.79 19.23
C ILE A 148 1.37 -1.21 17.83
N VAL A 149 0.13 -1.02 17.38
CA VAL A 149 -0.25 -0.29 16.17
C VAL A 149 -1.14 0.87 16.58
N LEU A 150 -0.78 2.09 16.19
CA LEU A 150 -1.56 3.30 16.36
C LEU A 150 -2.13 3.73 15.01
N LEU A 151 -3.44 3.88 14.95
CA LEU A 151 -4.16 4.38 13.79
C LEU A 151 -4.48 5.86 13.98
N ASN A 152 -4.07 6.71 13.03
CA ASN A 152 -4.56 8.08 12.98
C ASN A 152 -5.84 8.15 12.14
N ILE A 153 -6.98 8.08 12.82
CA ILE A 153 -8.30 8.05 12.17
C ILE A 153 -8.66 9.36 11.46
N ALA A 154 -7.84 10.42 11.57
CA ALA A 154 -8.01 11.65 10.79
C ALA A 154 -7.72 11.45 9.28
N TYR A 155 -6.89 10.46 8.92
CA TYR A 155 -6.45 10.21 7.54
C TYR A 155 -6.94 8.89 6.95
N LEU A 156 -7.77 8.16 7.69
CA LEU A 156 -8.34 6.89 7.23
C LEU A 156 -9.63 7.14 6.43
N ASP A 157 -9.52 7.13 5.10
CA ASP A 157 -10.65 7.22 4.18
C ASP A 157 -11.41 5.89 4.12
N GLU A 158 -12.75 5.98 4.17
CA GLU A 158 -13.66 4.83 4.19
C GLU A 158 -13.78 4.15 2.82
N ASN A 159 -13.47 4.87 1.75
CA ASN A 159 -13.67 4.40 0.38
C ASN A 159 -12.44 3.68 -0.21
N ASP A 160 -11.34 3.63 0.53
CA ASP A 160 -10.10 2.97 0.09
C ASP A 160 -9.68 1.84 1.03
N SER A 161 -10.44 0.74 0.96
CA SER A 161 -10.14 -0.49 1.71
C SER A 161 -8.74 -1.04 1.42
N ARG A 162 -8.23 -0.83 0.21
CA ARG A 162 -6.91 -1.32 -0.24
C ARG A 162 -5.79 -0.64 0.55
N SER A 163 -5.83 0.69 0.61
CA SER A 163 -4.86 1.47 1.37
C SER A 163 -4.89 1.11 2.85
N PHE A 164 -6.07 0.85 3.42
CA PHE A 164 -6.18 0.55 4.84
C PHE A 164 -5.63 -0.84 5.22
N ILE A 165 -5.98 -1.91 4.49
CA ILE A 165 -5.41 -3.25 4.74
C ILE A 165 -3.89 -3.22 4.57
N SER A 166 -3.41 -2.55 3.53
CA SER A 166 -1.97 -2.42 3.29
C SER A 166 -1.27 -1.72 4.47
N THR A 167 -1.83 -0.60 4.93
CA THR A 167 -1.30 0.14 6.08
C THR A 167 -1.25 -0.75 7.32
N LEU A 168 -2.32 -1.47 7.63
CA LEU A 168 -2.33 -2.39 8.78
C LEU A 168 -1.29 -3.49 8.65
N THR A 169 -1.19 -4.13 7.48
CA THR A 169 -0.19 -5.18 7.25
C THR A 169 1.23 -4.62 7.37
N HIS A 170 1.50 -3.42 6.86
CA HIS A 170 2.77 -2.71 7.00
C HIS A 170 3.14 -2.49 8.48
N GLU A 171 2.22 -1.91 9.25
CA GLU A 171 2.47 -1.59 10.65
C GLU A 171 2.64 -2.85 11.52
N ILE A 172 1.90 -3.92 11.22
CA ILE A 172 2.10 -5.20 11.89
C ILE A 172 3.49 -5.78 11.56
N ALA A 173 4.02 -5.58 10.35
CA ALA A 173 5.40 -6.00 10.04
C ALA A 173 6.44 -5.27 10.90
N HIS A 174 6.27 -3.97 11.17
CA HIS A 174 7.11 -3.25 12.13
C HIS A 174 6.99 -3.81 13.53
N ALA A 175 5.77 -4.09 14.00
CA ALA A 175 5.53 -4.71 15.30
C ALA A 175 6.25 -6.07 15.41
N LEU A 176 6.15 -6.91 14.37
CA LEU A 176 6.80 -8.23 14.29
C LEU A 176 8.32 -8.18 14.20
N GLY A 177 8.90 -6.99 13.96
CA GLY A 177 10.33 -6.74 14.06
C GLY A 177 11.03 -6.38 12.76
N PHE A 178 10.32 -5.99 11.70
CA PHE A 178 10.95 -5.28 10.59
C PHE A 178 11.26 -3.85 11.05
N SER A 179 12.35 -3.62 11.77
CA SER A 179 12.78 -2.26 12.10
C SER A 179 14.28 -2.19 12.35
N VAL A 180 14.86 -1.00 12.21
CA VAL A 180 16.27 -0.76 12.54
C VAL A 180 16.62 -1.13 13.99
N ASP A 181 15.64 -1.11 14.90
CA ASP A 181 15.84 -1.43 16.31
C ASP A 181 15.76 -2.94 16.60
N ASP A 182 15.07 -3.71 15.74
CA ASP A 182 14.84 -5.15 15.92
C ASP A 182 15.77 -6.03 15.08
N MET A 183 16.17 -5.59 13.88
CA MET A 183 17.13 -6.32 13.02
C MET A 183 18.45 -6.71 13.72
N PRO A 184 19.05 -5.89 14.61
CA PRO A 184 20.22 -6.31 15.39
C PRO A 184 19.98 -7.53 16.27
N ASN A 185 18.73 -7.80 16.65
CA ASN A 185 18.35 -8.91 17.53
C ASN A 185 18.06 -10.21 16.77
N TYR A 186 18.03 -10.18 15.43
CA TYR A 186 17.85 -11.36 14.60
C TYR A 186 18.91 -12.43 14.91
N ILE A 187 18.51 -13.69 14.81
CA ILE A 187 19.32 -14.86 15.16
C ILE A 187 19.79 -15.54 13.88
N LYS A 188 21.10 -15.71 13.76
CA LYS A 188 21.73 -16.47 12.68
C LYS A 188 21.49 -17.97 12.86
N SER A 189 21.75 -18.73 11.80
CA SER A 189 21.70 -20.20 11.84
C SER A 189 22.66 -20.85 12.85
N ASP A 190 23.71 -20.16 13.28
CA ASP A 190 24.63 -20.62 14.33
C ASP A 190 24.17 -20.29 15.76
N GLY A 191 22.98 -19.69 15.91
CA GLY A 191 22.39 -19.29 17.18
C GLY A 191 22.90 -17.95 17.73
N THR A 192 23.83 -17.27 17.04
CA THR A 192 24.32 -15.95 17.46
C THR A 192 23.46 -14.83 16.89
N ARG A 193 23.40 -13.69 17.58
CA ARG A 193 22.74 -12.50 17.04
C ARG A 193 23.53 -11.88 15.89
N TYR A 194 22.83 -11.27 14.94
CA TYR A 194 23.46 -10.40 13.95
C TYR A 194 24.18 -9.22 14.61
N GLY A 195 23.56 -8.61 15.62
CA GLY A 195 24.08 -7.42 16.29
C GLY A 195 24.07 -6.18 15.40
N LEU A 196 24.53 -5.06 15.95
CA LEU A 196 24.43 -3.74 15.31
C LEU A 196 25.18 -3.60 13.97
N ASN A 197 26.06 -4.54 13.62
CA ASN A 197 26.88 -4.46 12.39
C ASN A 197 26.81 -5.72 11.52
N GLY A 198 25.95 -6.69 11.87
CA GLY A 198 25.95 -7.98 11.17
C GLY A 198 24.89 -8.12 10.08
N TYR A 199 23.75 -7.42 10.20
CA TYR A 199 22.62 -7.60 9.29
C TYR A 199 22.70 -6.70 8.05
N TYR A 200 23.53 -5.66 8.08
CA TYR A 200 23.65 -4.70 6.98
C TYR A 200 25.09 -4.45 6.56
N GLN A 201 25.23 -3.90 5.35
CA GLN A 201 26.47 -3.35 4.84
C GLN A 201 26.20 -1.97 4.20
N ASN A 202 26.99 -0.96 4.56
CA ASN A 202 26.97 0.32 3.84
C ASN A 202 27.73 0.17 2.51
N GLY A 203 27.25 0.84 1.46
CA GLY A 203 27.86 0.84 0.15
C GLY A 203 27.69 2.18 -0.58
N GLN A 204 27.96 2.16 -1.88
CA GLN A 204 27.75 3.30 -2.77
C GLN A 204 26.98 2.82 -4.00
N ALA A 205 25.94 3.57 -4.37
CA ALA A 205 25.20 3.37 -5.61
C ALA A 205 24.67 4.72 -6.10
N ARG A 206 24.68 4.96 -7.41
CA ARG A 206 24.05 6.16 -8.02
C ARG A 206 24.58 7.49 -7.47
N ASN A 207 25.86 7.54 -7.12
CA ASN A 207 26.52 8.67 -6.44
C ASN A 207 25.93 8.99 -5.05
N ASP A 208 25.41 7.97 -4.37
CA ASP A 208 24.87 8.08 -3.03
C ASP A 208 25.39 6.98 -2.09
N SER A 209 25.37 7.28 -0.80
CA SER A 209 25.58 6.32 0.25
C SER A 209 24.30 5.53 0.50
N VAL A 210 24.39 4.22 0.39
CA VAL A 210 23.26 3.30 0.54
C VAL A 210 23.56 2.28 1.64
N ARG A 211 22.50 1.69 2.20
CA ARG A 211 22.61 0.61 3.19
C ARG A 211 21.86 -0.62 2.68
N TYR A 212 22.56 -1.73 2.57
CA TYR A 212 22.00 -3.00 2.13
C TYR A 212 21.71 -3.91 3.33
N VAL A 213 20.55 -4.55 3.38
CA VAL A 213 20.36 -5.76 4.18
C VAL A 213 21.06 -6.91 3.48
N ILE A 214 22.01 -7.53 4.16
CA ILE A 214 22.91 -8.57 3.61
C ILE A 214 22.61 -9.97 4.15
N THR A 215 21.43 -10.16 4.72
CA THR A 215 21.04 -11.45 5.29
C THR A 215 20.81 -12.50 4.18
N PRO A 216 21.09 -13.80 4.43
CA PRO A 216 21.24 -14.79 3.37
C PRO A 216 20.03 -14.96 2.44
N ASN A 217 18.82 -15.05 2.98
CA ASN A 217 17.62 -15.25 2.17
C ASN A 217 17.21 -13.97 1.42
N VAL A 218 17.37 -12.80 2.04
CA VAL A 218 17.17 -11.50 1.37
C VAL A 218 18.10 -11.36 0.18
N VAL A 219 19.40 -11.64 0.35
CA VAL A 219 20.37 -11.59 -0.75
C VAL A 219 19.99 -12.56 -1.86
N LYS A 220 19.70 -13.81 -1.52
CA LYS A 220 19.32 -14.85 -2.50
C LYS A 220 18.12 -14.40 -3.35
N ARG A 221 17.03 -13.98 -2.70
CA ARG A 221 15.79 -13.61 -3.39
C ARG A 221 15.91 -12.31 -4.15
N SER A 222 16.71 -11.36 -3.67
CA SER A 222 16.97 -10.12 -4.41
C SER A 222 17.69 -10.42 -5.73
N ARG A 223 18.71 -11.29 -5.71
CA ARG A 223 19.40 -11.72 -6.94
C ARG A 223 18.45 -12.40 -7.92
N GLU A 224 17.59 -13.27 -7.41
CA GLU A 224 16.58 -13.98 -8.21
C GLU A 224 15.55 -13.02 -8.81
N ALA A 225 14.99 -12.10 -8.02
CA ALA A 225 13.96 -11.16 -8.46
C ALA A 225 14.48 -10.16 -9.51
N PHE A 226 15.65 -9.58 -9.28
CA PHE A 226 16.19 -8.51 -10.14
C PHE A 226 17.11 -9.01 -11.27
N ASP A 227 17.42 -10.31 -11.32
CA ASP A 227 18.41 -10.91 -12.24
C ASP A 227 19.82 -10.31 -12.10
N CYS A 228 20.24 -10.06 -10.86
CA CYS A 228 21.53 -9.44 -10.58
C CYS A 228 22.36 -10.28 -9.61
N ASN A 229 23.16 -11.21 -10.13
CA ASN A 229 23.98 -12.12 -9.31
C ASN A 229 25.04 -11.42 -8.44
N SER A 230 25.48 -10.22 -8.82
CA SER A 230 26.46 -9.43 -8.05
C SER A 230 25.82 -8.58 -6.96
N LEU A 231 24.49 -8.55 -6.84
CA LEU A 231 23.81 -7.78 -5.82
C LEU A 231 24.21 -8.32 -4.44
N ILE A 232 24.69 -7.43 -3.57
CA ILE A 232 25.20 -7.82 -2.24
C ILE A 232 24.12 -7.88 -1.16
N GLY A 233 22.93 -7.34 -1.45
CA GLY A 233 21.80 -7.20 -0.53
C GLY A 233 20.74 -6.27 -1.09
N LEU A 234 19.68 -6.02 -0.31
CA LEU A 234 18.58 -5.14 -0.69
C LEU A 234 18.66 -3.79 0.03
N GLU A 235 18.46 -2.69 -0.69
CA GLU A 235 18.63 -1.35 -0.13
C GLU A 235 17.49 -0.98 0.84
N LEU A 236 17.87 -0.42 1.98
CA LEU A 236 16.96 0.22 2.93
C LEU A 236 16.77 1.69 2.58
N GLU A 237 15.60 2.23 2.95
CA GLU A 237 15.32 3.65 2.84
C GLU A 237 16.31 4.47 3.68
N THR A 238 16.81 5.57 3.13
CA THR A 238 17.77 6.46 3.82
C THR A 238 17.18 7.83 4.11
N GLN A 239 16.02 8.15 3.53
CA GLN A 239 15.32 9.41 3.68
C GLN A 239 14.20 9.32 4.74
N GLY A 240 13.60 10.46 5.10
CA GLY A 240 12.40 10.51 5.96
C GLY A 240 12.59 10.69 7.46
N GLY A 241 13.84 10.79 7.97
CA GLY A 241 14.14 11.01 9.40
C GLY A 241 14.65 9.77 10.14
N GLY A 242 14.90 9.89 11.45
CA GLY A 242 15.53 8.84 12.27
C GLY A 242 14.66 7.60 12.46
N GLY A 243 13.34 7.76 12.53
CA GLY A 243 12.38 6.67 12.65
C GLY A 243 12.09 5.99 11.31
N THR A 244 12.01 6.76 10.23
CA THR A 244 11.68 6.27 8.88
C THR A 244 12.87 5.59 8.20
N ALA A 245 14.07 6.16 8.34
CA ALA A 245 15.26 5.62 7.70
C ALA A 245 15.61 4.25 8.29
N TYR A 246 16.03 3.34 7.41
CA TYR A 246 16.50 1.99 7.72
C TYR A 246 15.46 1.01 8.28
N SER A 247 14.18 1.39 8.30
CA SER A 247 13.09 0.48 8.69
C SER A 247 12.19 0.10 7.50
N HIS A 248 12.47 0.61 6.31
CA HIS A 248 11.71 0.33 5.09
C HIS A 248 12.65 -0.14 3.97
N TRP A 249 12.10 -0.82 2.98
CA TRP A 249 12.81 -0.96 1.70
C TRP A 249 12.90 0.38 0.99
N ASN A 250 14.00 0.61 0.26
CA ASN A 250 14.20 1.87 -0.45
C ASN A 250 13.14 2.05 -1.57
N ALA A 251 12.38 3.15 -1.53
CA ALA A 251 11.22 3.31 -2.41
C ALA A 251 11.60 3.48 -3.90
N ARG A 252 12.84 3.89 -4.20
CA ARG A 252 13.34 3.99 -5.59
C ARG A 252 13.35 2.63 -6.27
N ILE A 253 13.65 1.55 -5.54
CA ILE A 253 13.79 0.19 -6.09
C ILE A 253 12.64 -0.75 -5.72
N MET A 254 11.82 -0.37 -4.73
CA MET A 254 10.79 -1.23 -4.14
C MET A 254 9.42 -0.53 -4.06
N LYS A 255 9.12 0.39 -4.99
CA LYS A 255 7.94 1.28 -4.96
C LYS A 255 6.67 0.57 -4.49
N SER A 256 6.30 -0.54 -5.14
CA SER A 256 5.04 -1.27 -4.93
C SER A 256 5.08 -2.32 -3.82
N GLU A 257 6.21 -2.49 -3.13
CA GLU A 257 6.30 -3.43 -2.03
C GLU A 257 5.67 -2.84 -0.77
N PHE A 258 4.95 -3.65 0.00
CA PHE A 258 4.15 -3.13 1.11
C PHE A 258 4.97 -2.47 2.22
N MET A 259 6.26 -2.79 2.39
CA MET A 259 7.21 -2.16 3.32
C MET A 259 8.01 -1.00 2.70
N SER A 260 7.56 -0.48 1.56
CA SER A 260 7.98 0.81 1.01
C SER A 260 7.42 1.95 1.89
N PRO A 261 8.14 3.07 2.09
CA PRO A 261 7.71 4.16 2.97
C PRO A 261 6.53 4.99 2.43
N GLN A 262 6.08 4.74 1.19
CA GLN A 262 5.04 5.55 0.53
C GLN A 262 3.69 4.81 0.47
N ALA A 263 2.61 5.52 0.85
CA ALA A 263 1.22 5.04 0.86
C ALA A 263 0.52 5.10 -0.51
N ASP A 264 1.25 5.41 -1.57
CA ASP A 264 0.74 5.90 -2.86
C ASP A 264 0.52 4.80 -3.91
N ASN A 265 0.53 3.53 -3.50
CA ASN A 265 0.24 2.41 -4.37
C ASN A 265 -1.20 1.94 -4.20
N ILE A 266 -1.86 1.72 -5.34
CA ILE A 266 -3.22 1.16 -5.37
C ILE A 266 -3.20 -0.35 -5.08
N ASP A 267 -2.13 -1.05 -5.48
CA ASP A 267 -1.92 -2.47 -5.20
C ASP A 267 -0.52 -2.71 -4.67
N PHE A 268 -0.42 -2.90 -3.36
CA PHE A 268 0.83 -3.28 -2.71
C PHE A 268 1.09 -4.76 -2.90
N ILE A 269 2.37 -5.13 -3.01
CA ILE A 269 2.81 -6.51 -3.16
C ILE A 269 3.33 -6.99 -1.81
N TYR A 270 2.74 -8.07 -1.30
CA TYR A 270 3.31 -8.86 -0.21
C TYR A 270 4.43 -9.72 -0.78
N SER A 271 5.66 -9.23 -0.71
CA SER A 271 6.74 -9.82 -1.48
C SER A 271 7.46 -10.98 -0.77
N ASP A 272 8.01 -11.87 -1.58
CA ASP A 272 8.99 -12.86 -1.13
C ASP A 272 10.20 -12.22 -0.42
N LEU A 273 10.52 -10.96 -0.69
CA LEU A 273 11.66 -10.25 -0.09
C LEU A 273 11.43 -9.90 1.38
N THR A 274 10.22 -9.47 1.72
CA THR A 274 9.87 -9.22 3.13
C THR A 274 9.68 -10.53 3.91
N LEU A 275 9.09 -11.57 3.28
CA LEU A 275 9.07 -12.91 3.89
C LEU A 275 10.50 -13.45 4.12
N ALA A 276 11.44 -13.18 3.20
CA ALA A 276 12.86 -13.54 3.37
C ALA A 276 13.50 -12.87 4.58
N LEU A 277 13.18 -11.59 4.81
CA LEU A 277 13.66 -10.87 5.98
C LEU A 277 13.09 -11.49 7.27
N PHE A 278 11.82 -11.86 7.29
CA PHE A 278 11.23 -12.59 8.41
C PHE A 278 11.87 -13.97 8.62
N GLU A 279 12.21 -14.71 7.56
CA GLU A 279 12.97 -15.96 7.68
C GLU A 279 14.37 -15.73 8.27
N ASP A 280 15.07 -14.71 7.77
CA ASP A 280 16.42 -14.34 8.22
C ASP A 280 16.46 -13.78 9.65
N SER A 281 15.30 -13.45 10.24
CA SER A 281 15.20 -13.10 11.66
C SER A 281 15.52 -14.27 12.59
N GLY A 282 15.37 -15.51 12.11
CA GLY A 282 15.44 -16.72 12.91
C GLY A 282 14.22 -16.94 13.81
N TRP A 283 13.23 -16.05 13.79
CA TRP A 283 12.03 -16.11 14.61
C TRP A 283 10.83 -16.72 13.90
N TYR A 284 10.79 -16.59 12.57
CA TYR A 284 9.66 -17.00 11.75
C TYR A 284 10.12 -17.95 10.64
N LYS A 285 9.24 -18.87 10.27
CA LYS A 285 9.36 -19.68 9.06
C LYS A 285 8.21 -19.33 8.13
N PRO A 286 8.47 -18.61 7.03
CA PRO A 286 7.42 -18.22 6.11
C PRO A 286 6.97 -19.35 5.17
N ASP A 287 5.69 -19.34 4.80
CA ASP A 287 5.15 -20.01 3.62
C ASP A 287 5.19 -19.04 2.42
N TYR A 288 6.19 -19.21 1.56
CA TYR A 288 6.37 -18.40 0.36
C TYR A 288 5.23 -18.50 -0.65
N THR A 289 4.27 -19.42 -0.50
CA THR A 289 3.08 -19.44 -1.35
C THR A 289 2.09 -18.31 -1.05
N TYR A 290 2.30 -17.56 0.03
CA TYR A 290 1.61 -16.29 0.30
C TYR A 290 2.39 -15.06 -0.20
N GLY A 291 3.64 -15.25 -0.62
CA GLY A 291 4.45 -14.20 -1.21
C GLY A 291 4.20 -14.06 -2.72
N GLN A 292 4.41 -12.85 -3.21
CA GLN A 292 4.33 -12.49 -4.62
C GLN A 292 5.70 -12.03 -5.10
N ASN A 293 5.98 -12.22 -6.40
CA ASN A 293 7.16 -11.61 -7.01
C ASN A 293 6.99 -10.10 -7.09
N ILE A 294 8.06 -9.36 -6.80
CA ILE A 294 8.08 -7.92 -7.04
C ILE A 294 8.06 -7.69 -8.56
N ASN A 295 7.10 -6.92 -9.06
CA ASN A 295 7.02 -6.58 -10.49
C ASN A 295 7.90 -5.39 -10.86
N PHE A 296 8.09 -4.46 -9.92
CA PHE A 296 8.90 -3.26 -10.09
C PHE A 296 10.38 -3.63 -10.12
N GLY A 297 11.09 -3.35 -11.22
CA GLY A 297 12.49 -3.73 -11.38
C GLY A 297 12.72 -5.22 -11.69
N TYR A 298 11.67 -6.03 -11.79
CA TYR A 298 11.80 -7.47 -12.02
C TYR A 298 12.63 -7.77 -13.26
N LYS A 299 13.68 -8.58 -13.08
CA LYS A 299 14.61 -8.99 -14.14
C LYS A 299 15.24 -7.83 -14.93
N LYS A 300 15.32 -6.62 -14.36
CA LYS A 300 15.97 -5.46 -15.01
C LYS A 300 17.50 -5.50 -14.95
N GLY A 301 18.08 -6.46 -14.24
CA GLY A 301 19.52 -6.62 -14.09
C GLY A 301 20.14 -5.63 -13.12
N CYS A 302 21.46 -5.69 -13.00
CA CYS A 302 22.21 -4.91 -12.02
C CYS A 302 22.16 -3.39 -12.26
N GLU A 303 21.97 -2.96 -13.51
CA GLU A 303 21.90 -1.55 -13.88
C GLU A 303 20.72 -0.85 -13.20
N PHE A 304 19.62 -1.56 -12.93
CA PHE A 304 18.48 -1.01 -12.20
C PHE A 304 18.87 -0.50 -10.80
N HIS A 305 19.85 -1.14 -10.17
CA HIS A 305 20.39 -0.75 -8.87
C HIS A 305 21.56 0.23 -9.01
N SER A 306 22.48 0.03 -9.95
CA SER A 306 23.69 0.84 -10.04
C SER A 306 23.52 2.19 -10.75
N GLU A 307 22.62 2.27 -11.73
CA GLU A 307 22.44 3.46 -12.59
C GLU A 307 21.35 4.41 -12.08
N LYS A 308 21.42 5.67 -12.51
CA LYS A 308 20.37 6.66 -12.21
C LYS A 308 19.08 6.30 -12.94
N CYS A 309 17.94 6.63 -12.34
CA CYS A 309 16.62 6.39 -12.93
C CYS A 309 16.35 7.22 -14.18
N ILE A 310 16.97 8.41 -14.27
CA ILE A 310 16.89 9.33 -15.39
C ILE A 310 18.32 9.62 -15.88
N ILE A 311 18.55 9.46 -17.18
CA ILE A 311 19.82 9.72 -17.87
C ILE A 311 19.53 10.61 -19.07
N ASN A 312 20.23 11.74 -19.20
CA ASN A 312 20.00 12.72 -20.26
C ASN A 312 18.53 13.20 -20.34
N GLU A 313 17.92 13.47 -19.18
CA GLU A 313 16.51 13.87 -19.06
C GLU A 313 15.49 12.85 -19.59
N GLN A 314 15.90 11.60 -19.82
CA GLN A 314 15.05 10.50 -20.26
C GLN A 314 15.05 9.36 -19.23
N PRO A 315 13.94 8.63 -19.07
CA PRO A 315 13.89 7.48 -18.18
C PRO A 315 14.83 6.39 -18.67
N ALA A 316 15.68 5.88 -17.77
CA ALA A 316 16.56 4.76 -18.06
C ALA A 316 15.83 3.41 -18.02
N PHE A 317 14.67 3.37 -17.33
CA PHE A 317 13.84 2.18 -17.16
C PHE A 317 12.35 2.55 -17.27
N ASP A 318 11.52 1.61 -17.74
CA ASP A 318 10.08 1.79 -17.94
C ASP A 318 9.30 2.07 -16.63
N GLU A 319 9.91 1.77 -15.48
CA GLU A 319 9.40 2.06 -14.14
C GLU A 319 9.29 3.57 -13.84
N PHE A 320 10.05 4.39 -14.56
CA PHE A 320 10.14 5.84 -14.34
C PHE A 320 9.52 6.62 -15.50
N CYS A 321 9.12 7.86 -15.23
CA CYS A 321 8.47 8.71 -16.22
C CYS A 321 9.11 10.10 -16.29
N VAL A 322 8.94 10.79 -17.42
CA VAL A 322 9.32 12.22 -17.59
C VAL A 322 8.28 13.02 -18.38
N ASP A 323 7.28 12.36 -18.96
CA ASP A 323 6.27 13.02 -19.80
C ASP A 323 5.24 13.76 -18.94
N LYS A 324 5.43 15.07 -18.83
CA LYS A 324 4.53 16.00 -18.14
C LYS A 324 3.36 16.50 -19.01
N ASP A 325 3.47 16.32 -20.32
CA ASP A 325 2.52 16.85 -21.29
C ASP A 325 1.47 15.79 -21.70
N ALA A 326 1.72 14.52 -21.39
CA ALA A 326 0.74 13.44 -21.45
C ALA A 326 -0.54 13.77 -20.66
N GLU A 327 -1.69 13.41 -21.22
CA GLU A 327 -2.97 13.54 -20.53
C GLU A 327 -3.08 12.53 -19.38
N SER A 328 -2.63 11.30 -19.65
CA SER A 328 -2.50 10.22 -18.68
C SER A 328 -1.47 9.20 -19.19
N LEU A 329 -0.85 8.49 -18.25
CA LEU A 329 0.15 7.45 -18.48
C LEU A 329 -0.30 6.13 -17.85
N CYS A 330 0.29 5.04 -18.29
CA CYS A 330 0.14 3.76 -17.61
C CYS A 330 1.18 3.58 -16.52
N ASN A 331 0.78 2.97 -15.41
CA ASN A 331 1.73 2.50 -14.42
C ASN A 331 2.62 1.37 -15.01
N TYR A 332 3.78 1.12 -14.40
CA TYR A 332 4.80 0.19 -14.91
C TYR A 332 4.28 -1.26 -15.11
N ASP A 333 3.27 -1.66 -14.33
CA ASP A 333 2.59 -2.96 -14.37
C ASP A 333 1.38 -2.99 -15.32
N HIS A 334 1.06 -1.87 -15.95
CA HIS A 334 -0.11 -1.70 -16.81
C HIS A 334 -1.44 -2.02 -16.12
N VAL A 335 -1.52 -2.02 -14.79
CA VAL A 335 -2.78 -2.25 -14.08
C VAL A 335 -3.61 -0.98 -14.02
N SER A 336 -2.95 0.16 -13.82
CA SER A 336 -3.61 1.44 -13.56
C SER A 336 -3.24 2.53 -14.56
N LYS A 337 -4.20 3.41 -14.82
CA LYS A 337 -4.00 4.75 -15.39
C LYS A 337 -3.46 5.68 -14.31
N GLY A 338 -2.69 6.69 -14.69
CA GLY A 338 -2.12 7.65 -13.77
C GLY A 338 -1.52 8.87 -14.45
N LYS A 339 -0.71 9.62 -13.70
CA LYS A 339 0.10 10.74 -14.22
C LYS A 339 1.52 10.68 -13.72
N CYS A 340 2.44 11.25 -14.48
CA CYS A 340 3.81 11.36 -14.02
C CYS A 340 3.90 12.32 -12.83
N GLY A 341 4.42 11.85 -11.71
CA GLY A 341 4.74 12.64 -10.53
C GLY A 341 6.01 13.44 -10.74
N PHE A 342 5.96 14.40 -11.66
CA PHE A 342 7.02 15.33 -11.95
C PHE A 342 6.74 16.65 -11.22
N TYR A 343 7.66 17.06 -10.36
CA TYR A 343 7.51 18.22 -9.49
C TYR A 343 8.61 19.25 -9.78
N HIS A 344 8.25 20.53 -9.61
CA HIS A 344 9.20 21.64 -9.61
C HIS A 344 9.26 22.23 -8.19
N TYR A 345 10.36 21.96 -7.50
CA TYR A 345 10.57 22.35 -6.10
C TYR A 345 10.87 23.84 -5.96
N SER A 346 10.58 24.42 -4.79
CA SER A 346 10.88 25.83 -4.51
C SER A 346 12.40 26.11 -4.46
N SER A 347 13.17 25.11 -4.01
CA SER A 347 14.62 25.15 -3.87
C SER A 347 15.28 24.02 -4.68
N PRO A 348 16.57 24.17 -5.08
CA PRO A 348 17.29 23.11 -5.78
C PRO A 348 17.30 21.80 -4.98
N ILE A 349 17.03 20.68 -5.65
CA ILE A 349 17.12 19.34 -5.04
C ILE A 349 18.59 18.98 -4.75
N PRO A 350 18.89 18.02 -3.85
CA PRO A 350 20.26 17.61 -3.55
C PRO A 350 21.03 17.17 -4.80
N GLU A 351 22.32 17.54 -4.90
CA GLU A 351 23.12 17.37 -6.13
C GLU A 351 23.15 15.93 -6.66
N LYS A 352 23.24 14.94 -5.77
CA LYS A 352 23.21 13.51 -6.12
C LYS A 352 21.93 13.09 -6.88
N TYR A 353 20.80 13.72 -6.57
CA TYR A 353 19.48 13.43 -7.16
C TYR A 353 19.08 14.40 -8.28
N ARG A 354 19.99 15.28 -8.73
CA ARG A 354 19.71 16.13 -9.89
C ARG A 354 19.80 15.32 -11.18
N TYR A 355 18.66 15.18 -11.85
CA TYR A 355 18.50 14.43 -13.10
C TYR A 355 18.27 15.31 -14.33
N PHE A 356 17.83 16.55 -14.12
CA PHE A 356 17.44 17.48 -15.16
C PHE A 356 18.32 18.73 -15.15
N ASN A 357 18.36 19.44 -16.27
CA ASN A 357 19.10 20.69 -16.42
C ASN A 357 18.64 21.74 -15.41
N ASP A 358 17.34 21.80 -15.15
CA ASP A 358 16.81 22.56 -14.03
C ASP A 358 16.98 21.78 -12.73
N SER A 359 17.83 22.30 -11.85
CA SER A 359 18.13 21.75 -10.53
C SER A 359 16.93 21.65 -9.58
N LYS A 360 15.76 22.20 -9.94
CA LYS A 360 14.52 22.16 -9.15
C LYS A 360 13.53 21.10 -9.63
N ASN A 361 13.80 20.44 -10.76
CA ASN A 361 12.92 19.42 -11.31
C ASN A 361 13.28 18.02 -10.77
N GLY A 362 12.27 17.25 -10.38
CA GLY A 362 12.43 15.88 -9.89
C GLY A 362 11.10 15.21 -9.57
N GLY A 363 11.16 13.96 -9.12
CA GLY A 363 10.06 13.20 -8.55
C GLY A 363 10.01 13.28 -7.03
N ASN A 364 9.34 12.32 -6.39
CA ASN A 364 9.18 12.24 -4.94
C ASN A 364 10.52 12.01 -4.22
N GLU A 365 10.73 12.67 -3.08
CA GLU A 365 11.94 12.56 -2.28
C GLU A 365 12.26 11.11 -1.90
N PHE A 366 11.29 10.32 -1.43
CA PHE A 366 11.49 8.92 -1.02
C PHE A 366 11.92 8.01 -2.18
N ALA A 367 11.59 8.37 -3.42
CA ALA A 367 12.03 7.64 -4.60
C ALA A 367 13.37 8.19 -5.15
N ASP A 368 14.23 8.75 -4.30
CA ASP A 368 15.46 9.44 -4.69
C ASP A 368 15.21 10.55 -5.74
N TYR A 369 14.06 11.25 -5.66
CA TYR A 369 13.58 12.22 -6.65
C TYR A 369 13.42 11.65 -8.08
N CYS A 370 13.29 10.34 -8.24
CA CYS A 370 12.92 9.72 -9.51
C CYS A 370 11.41 9.95 -9.77
N PRO A 371 11.01 10.54 -10.91
CA PRO A 371 9.60 10.68 -11.21
C PRO A 371 8.97 9.32 -11.55
N LEU A 372 7.83 9.05 -10.91
CA LEU A 372 7.08 7.79 -11.01
C LEU A 372 5.66 8.09 -11.47
N VAL A 373 5.01 7.11 -12.09
CA VAL A 373 3.57 7.23 -12.40
C VAL A 373 2.78 7.03 -11.10
N TYR A 374 1.98 8.04 -10.76
CA TYR A 374 1.02 8.01 -9.67
C TYR A 374 -0.31 7.54 -10.23
N SER A 375 -0.73 6.35 -9.80
CA SER A 375 -1.96 5.73 -10.25
C SER A 375 -3.17 6.55 -9.78
N SER A 376 -4.13 6.75 -10.66
CA SER A 376 -5.40 7.42 -10.41
C SER A 376 -6.59 6.48 -10.52
N HIS A 377 -6.48 5.42 -11.33
CA HIS A 377 -7.57 4.49 -11.54
C HIS A 377 -7.08 3.12 -12.05
N ASP A 378 -7.54 2.05 -11.41
CA ASP A 378 -7.21 0.67 -11.74
C ASP A 378 -8.16 0.13 -12.81
N CYS A 379 -7.63 -0.41 -13.90
CA CYS A 379 -8.42 -0.91 -15.03
C CYS A 379 -9.28 -2.15 -14.70
N ARG A 380 -9.08 -2.76 -13.53
CA ARG A 380 -9.84 -3.91 -13.04
C ARG A 380 -11.09 -3.50 -12.27
N LEU A 381 -11.16 -2.25 -11.83
CA LEU A 381 -12.30 -1.73 -11.09
C LEU A 381 -13.37 -1.20 -12.05
N ALA A 382 -14.64 -1.39 -11.65
CA ALA A 382 -15.77 -0.84 -12.38
C ALA A 382 -15.69 0.70 -12.42
N ASP A 383 -15.87 1.25 -13.63
CA ASP A 383 -15.95 2.67 -13.93
C ASP A 383 -16.62 2.87 -15.30
N CYS A 384 -16.84 4.11 -15.71
CA CYS A 384 -17.55 4.46 -16.93
C CYS A 384 -16.65 4.38 -18.16
N PRO A 385 -16.82 3.35 -19.03
CA PRO A 385 -15.94 3.18 -20.17
C PRO A 385 -16.18 4.27 -21.20
N ASN A 386 -15.11 4.96 -21.61
CA ASN A 386 -15.22 5.97 -22.65
C ASN A 386 -15.23 5.32 -24.04
N LYS A 387 -16.42 5.30 -24.66
CA LYS A 387 -16.64 4.74 -26.00
C LYS A 387 -15.75 5.37 -27.08
N ASN A 388 -15.37 6.64 -26.95
CA ASN A 388 -14.49 7.31 -27.92
C ASN A 388 -13.11 6.64 -28.01
N TYR A 389 -12.67 5.98 -26.94
CA TYR A 389 -11.39 5.29 -26.87
C TYR A 389 -11.52 3.77 -26.90
N GLY A 390 -12.76 3.25 -26.96
CA GLY A 390 -13.02 1.82 -26.91
C GLY A 390 -12.72 1.17 -25.56
N GLU A 391 -12.76 1.95 -24.46
CA GLU A 391 -12.41 1.45 -23.13
C GLU A 391 -13.34 0.33 -22.64
N LYS A 392 -12.77 -0.53 -21.80
CA LYS A 392 -13.46 -1.56 -21.02
C LYS A 392 -12.75 -1.73 -19.67
N TYR A 393 -13.53 -2.02 -18.64
CA TYR A 393 -13.06 -2.40 -17.31
C TYR A 393 -13.45 -3.85 -17.02
N CYS A 394 -12.52 -4.63 -16.47
CA CYS A 394 -12.65 -6.06 -16.22
C CYS A 394 -11.41 -6.59 -15.48
N ASP A 395 -11.50 -7.76 -14.82
CA ASP A 395 -10.39 -8.36 -14.07
C ASP A 395 -9.09 -8.53 -14.91
N GLU A 396 -9.24 -8.88 -16.20
CA GLU A 396 -8.13 -9.02 -17.15
C GLU A 396 -7.73 -7.71 -17.83
N CYS A 397 -8.45 -6.61 -17.60
CA CYS A 397 -8.22 -5.35 -18.29
C CYS A 397 -6.93 -4.69 -17.82
N ARG A 398 -6.21 -4.07 -18.76
CA ARG A 398 -4.93 -3.38 -18.56
C ARG A 398 -4.93 -2.02 -19.22
N CYS A 399 -4.05 -1.17 -18.70
CA CYS A 399 -3.77 0.15 -19.19
C CYS A 399 -2.90 0.12 -20.45
N ILE A 400 -3.39 0.75 -21.51
CA ILE A 400 -2.71 0.93 -22.79
C ILE A 400 -2.64 2.42 -23.14
N GLU A 401 -1.49 2.86 -23.65
CA GLU A 401 -1.24 4.23 -24.06
C GLU A 401 -1.44 4.43 -25.57
N GLY A 402 -1.83 5.63 -25.99
CA GLY A 402 -1.84 5.98 -27.40
C GLY A 402 -2.35 7.37 -27.72
N TYR A 403 -2.48 7.62 -29.02
CA TYR A 403 -2.94 8.88 -29.63
C TYR A 403 -4.26 8.71 -30.41
N TYR A 404 -5.04 7.67 -30.09
CA TYR A 404 -6.15 7.20 -30.92
C TYR A 404 -7.52 7.50 -30.34
N ALA A 405 -8.52 7.73 -31.21
CA ALA A 405 -9.92 7.88 -30.84
C ALA A 405 -10.87 7.63 -32.04
N LEU A 406 -12.15 7.38 -31.77
CA LEU A 406 -13.19 7.27 -32.81
C LEU A 406 -13.47 8.62 -33.48
N ASN A 407 -13.50 9.71 -32.70
CA ASN A 407 -13.82 11.05 -33.18
C ASN A 407 -12.56 11.94 -33.24
N GLY A 408 -11.64 11.62 -34.15
CA GLY A 408 -10.36 12.32 -34.32
C GLY A 408 -9.23 11.77 -33.45
N THR A 409 -8.05 12.39 -33.53
CA THR A 409 -6.84 11.97 -32.79
C THR A 409 -6.71 12.71 -31.47
N THR A 410 -6.16 12.08 -30.44
CA THR A 410 -5.73 12.82 -29.25
C THR A 410 -4.39 13.51 -29.54
N GLN A 411 -4.26 14.77 -29.12
CA GLN A 411 -3.02 15.53 -29.33
C GLN A 411 -1.92 15.15 -28.33
N ARG A 412 -2.32 14.61 -27.18
CA ARG A 412 -1.45 14.20 -26.08
C ARG A 412 -1.56 12.70 -25.89
N LEU A 413 -0.49 12.10 -25.38
CA LEU A 413 -0.49 10.68 -25.04
C LEU A 413 -1.54 10.44 -23.97
N LYS A 414 -2.37 9.42 -24.17
CA LYS A 414 -3.49 9.09 -23.28
C LYS A 414 -3.46 7.61 -22.94
N ALA A 415 -3.62 7.33 -21.66
CA ALA A 415 -3.81 6.00 -21.11
C ALA A 415 -5.29 5.63 -21.03
N THR A 416 -5.63 4.40 -21.43
CA THR A 416 -6.99 3.87 -21.57
C THR A 416 -7.03 2.39 -21.17
N CYS A 417 -8.15 1.90 -20.64
CA CYS A 417 -8.28 0.51 -20.15
C CYS A 417 -8.87 -0.42 -21.22
N HIS A 418 -8.23 -1.56 -21.45
CA HIS A 418 -8.63 -2.55 -22.46
C HIS A 418 -8.46 -3.97 -21.96
N ASP A 419 -9.34 -4.85 -22.42
CA ASP A 419 -9.22 -6.29 -22.23
C ASP A 419 -8.05 -6.82 -23.07
N ILE A 420 -7.26 -7.73 -22.48
CA ILE A 420 -6.06 -8.27 -23.11
C ILE A 420 -6.03 -9.80 -23.07
N LYS A 421 -5.28 -10.36 -24.01
CA LYS A 421 -4.93 -11.78 -24.00
C LYS A 421 -3.44 -11.95 -24.31
N CYS A 422 -2.74 -12.62 -23.41
CA CYS A 422 -1.34 -13.00 -23.56
C CYS A 422 -1.24 -14.48 -23.91
N ASP A 423 -0.54 -14.81 -25.00
CA ASP A 423 -0.35 -16.18 -25.47
C ASP A 423 1.04 -16.35 -26.10
N GLY A 424 1.92 -17.09 -25.44
CA GLY A 424 3.25 -17.45 -25.97
C GLY A 424 4.13 -16.26 -26.40
N GLY A 425 4.05 -15.13 -25.68
CA GLY A 425 4.79 -13.90 -26.01
C GLY A 425 4.07 -12.97 -27.01
N ASN A 426 2.88 -13.33 -27.49
CA ASN A 426 2.03 -12.45 -28.27
C ASN A 426 0.99 -11.78 -27.37
N LEU A 427 0.81 -10.48 -27.56
CA LEU A 427 -0.22 -9.70 -26.87
C LEU A 427 -1.34 -9.33 -27.86
N THR A 428 -2.56 -9.72 -27.52
CA THR A 428 -3.77 -9.24 -28.18
C THR A 428 -4.48 -8.25 -27.28
N ILE A 429 -4.81 -7.08 -27.81
CA ILE A 429 -5.55 -6.02 -27.12
C ILE A 429 -6.92 -5.87 -27.80
N ILE A 430 -7.98 -5.79 -27.01
CA ILE A 430 -9.35 -5.62 -27.51
C ILE A 430 -9.75 -4.16 -27.30
N VAL A 431 -9.76 -3.39 -28.40
CA VAL A 431 -10.14 -1.97 -28.41
C VAL A 431 -11.54 -1.83 -29.01
N GLY A 432 -12.55 -1.57 -28.15
CA GLY A 432 -13.95 -1.66 -28.57
C GLY A 432 -14.27 -3.03 -29.15
N ASN A 433 -14.54 -3.10 -30.46
CA ASN A 433 -14.82 -4.36 -31.19
C ASN A 433 -13.62 -4.87 -32.00
N GLN A 434 -12.47 -4.21 -31.92
CA GLN A 434 -11.30 -4.54 -32.71
C GLN A 434 -10.30 -5.35 -31.92
N LYS A 435 -9.64 -6.29 -32.59
CA LYS A 435 -8.50 -7.03 -32.04
C LYS A 435 -7.22 -6.48 -32.65
N VAL A 436 -6.29 -6.11 -31.78
CA VAL A 436 -5.04 -5.49 -32.16
C VAL A 436 -3.89 -6.35 -31.63
N PHE A 437 -2.90 -6.62 -32.48
CA PHE A 437 -1.79 -7.53 -32.15
C PHE A 437 -0.50 -6.73 -31.97
N CYS A 438 0.14 -6.91 -30.82
CA CYS A 438 1.44 -6.32 -30.51
C CYS A 438 2.50 -7.42 -30.50
N SER A 439 3.49 -7.28 -31.39
CA SER A 439 4.66 -8.16 -31.47
C SER A 439 5.96 -7.48 -31.02
N LYS A 440 5.95 -6.15 -30.92
CA LYS A 440 7.09 -5.33 -30.52
C LYS A 440 6.66 -4.21 -29.58
N SER A 441 7.31 -4.13 -28.43
CA SER A 441 7.07 -3.06 -27.46
C SER A 441 7.46 -1.68 -27.99
N GLY A 442 6.63 -0.68 -27.67
CA GLY A 442 6.79 0.71 -28.10
C GLY A 442 6.35 1.00 -29.54
N GLU A 443 5.95 0.00 -30.33
CA GLU A 443 5.48 0.21 -31.70
C GLU A 443 4.17 0.99 -31.74
N LEU A 444 4.06 1.95 -32.66
CA LEU A 444 2.83 2.71 -32.90
C LEU A 444 2.02 2.08 -34.03
N ILE A 445 0.88 1.50 -33.70
CA ILE A 445 0.03 0.73 -34.62
C ILE A 445 -1.36 1.34 -34.79
N ASP A 446 -1.93 1.15 -35.98
CA ASP A 446 -3.27 1.63 -36.31
C ASP A 446 -4.33 0.67 -35.74
N VAL A 447 -5.41 1.24 -35.19
CA VAL A 447 -6.56 0.47 -34.72
C VAL A 447 -7.70 0.66 -35.72
N PRO A 448 -8.22 -0.40 -36.38
CA PRO A 448 -9.24 -0.24 -37.41
C PRO A 448 -10.48 0.55 -36.95
N GLY A 449 -10.81 1.63 -37.67
CA GLY A 449 -11.94 2.49 -37.32
C GLY A 449 -11.66 3.58 -36.28
N TYR A 450 -10.43 3.63 -35.75
CA TYR A 450 -9.96 4.73 -34.90
C TYR A 450 -8.96 5.58 -35.68
N TYR A 451 -8.96 6.89 -35.43
CA TYR A 451 -7.97 7.83 -35.95
C TYR A 451 -6.81 7.90 -34.99
N GLY A 452 -5.57 7.94 -35.50
CA GLY A 452 -4.36 8.02 -34.68
C GLY A 452 -3.73 6.65 -34.45
N LYS A 453 -2.81 6.55 -33.48
CA LYS A 453 -2.03 5.31 -33.25
C LYS A 453 -2.05 4.87 -31.80
N MET A 454 -2.22 3.59 -31.56
CA MET A 454 -2.03 2.94 -30.26
C MET A 454 -0.54 2.59 -30.08
N LYS A 455 0.00 2.76 -28.88
CA LYS A 455 1.37 2.39 -28.54
C LYS A 455 1.36 1.00 -27.91
N CYS A 456 2.04 0.04 -28.54
CA CYS A 456 2.21 -1.29 -27.96
C CYS A 456 2.95 -1.19 -26.61
N PRO A 457 2.42 -1.78 -25.54
CA PRO A 457 3.04 -1.75 -24.22
C PRO A 457 4.31 -2.61 -24.16
N ASN A 458 5.01 -2.56 -23.02
CA ASN A 458 6.04 -3.55 -22.72
C ASN A 458 5.35 -4.92 -22.57
N ILE A 459 5.64 -5.86 -23.49
CA ILE A 459 4.92 -7.14 -23.58
C ILE A 459 5.24 -8.01 -22.35
N ASP A 460 6.48 -7.98 -21.86
CA ASP A 460 6.89 -8.76 -20.69
C ASP A 460 6.27 -8.25 -19.39
N SER A 461 6.10 -6.93 -19.27
CA SER A 461 5.47 -6.33 -18.08
C SER A 461 3.96 -6.54 -18.08
N ILE A 462 3.26 -6.25 -19.18
CA ILE A 462 1.79 -6.32 -19.23
C ILE A 462 1.26 -7.76 -19.16
N CYS A 463 2.01 -8.73 -19.69
CA CYS A 463 1.64 -10.14 -19.64
C CYS A 463 2.07 -10.85 -18.37
N ARG A 464 2.79 -10.16 -17.47
CA ARG A 464 3.10 -10.71 -16.15
C ARG A 464 1.85 -10.72 -15.28
N PRO A 465 1.71 -11.72 -14.40
CA PRO A 465 0.75 -11.65 -13.31
C PRO A 465 0.81 -10.31 -12.56
N PRO A 466 -0.30 -9.57 -12.45
CA PRO A 466 -0.37 -8.35 -11.65
C PRO A 466 -0.37 -8.71 -10.16
N ALA A 467 -0.20 -7.71 -9.30
CA ALA A 467 -0.49 -7.85 -7.88
C ALA A 467 -1.99 -8.17 -7.68
N CYS A 468 -2.30 -9.06 -6.74
CA CYS A 468 -3.70 -9.33 -6.41
C CYS A 468 -4.37 -8.13 -5.73
N MET A 469 -5.59 -7.84 -6.15
CA MET A 469 -6.41 -6.78 -5.53
C MET A 469 -6.63 -7.06 -4.04
N ASN A 470 -6.43 -6.04 -3.19
CA ASN A 470 -6.47 -6.12 -1.73
C ASN A 470 -5.57 -7.22 -1.12
N ASN A 471 -4.56 -7.73 -1.85
CA ASN A 471 -3.81 -8.94 -1.48
C ASN A 471 -4.71 -10.08 -1.00
N CYS A 472 -5.86 -10.25 -1.65
CA CYS A 472 -6.84 -11.28 -1.32
C CYS A 472 -7.30 -11.27 0.15
N TYR A 473 -7.26 -10.11 0.82
CA TYR A 473 -7.64 -10.00 2.24
C TYR A 473 -6.88 -10.98 3.16
N GLY A 474 -5.61 -11.23 2.87
CA GLY A 474 -4.76 -12.14 3.65
C GLY A 474 -4.78 -13.60 3.20
N GLU A 475 -5.50 -13.89 2.10
CA GLU A 475 -5.51 -15.19 1.45
C GLU A 475 -4.44 -15.32 0.35
N LYS A 476 -4.31 -16.51 -0.23
CA LYS A 476 -3.32 -16.77 -1.28
C LYS A 476 -3.65 -16.04 -2.57
N CYS A 477 -2.69 -15.26 -3.04
CA CYS A 477 -2.61 -14.75 -4.40
C CYS A 477 -1.84 -15.73 -5.29
N VAL A 478 -2.47 -16.25 -6.34
CA VAL A 478 -1.83 -17.15 -7.30
C VAL A 478 -1.91 -16.52 -8.68
N ASP A 479 -0.76 -16.13 -9.22
CA ASP A 479 -0.64 -15.51 -10.55
C ASP A 479 -1.62 -14.33 -10.78
N GLY A 480 -1.76 -13.47 -9.77
CA GLY A 480 -2.61 -12.28 -9.82
C GLY A 480 -4.11 -12.56 -9.61
N VAL A 481 -4.47 -13.79 -9.25
CA VAL A 481 -5.84 -14.22 -8.95
C VAL A 481 -5.96 -14.67 -7.49
N CYS A 482 -7.01 -14.21 -6.81
CA CYS A 482 -7.31 -14.63 -5.45
C CYS A 482 -8.03 -15.98 -5.42
N LEU A 483 -7.49 -16.95 -4.67
CA LEU A 483 -8.16 -18.25 -4.49
C LEU A 483 -9.50 -18.14 -3.75
N ASN A 484 -9.60 -17.16 -2.85
CA ASN A 484 -10.82 -16.80 -2.17
C ASN A 484 -11.07 -15.30 -2.40
N ASN A 485 -12.17 -14.98 -3.10
CA ASN A 485 -12.53 -13.61 -3.47
C ASN A 485 -13.75 -13.07 -2.70
N THR A 486 -14.18 -13.77 -1.65
CA THR A 486 -15.45 -13.47 -0.93
C THR A 486 -15.49 -12.08 -0.29
N LEU A 487 -14.33 -11.51 0.06
CA LEU A 487 -14.22 -10.16 0.62
C LEU A 487 -13.89 -9.09 -0.44
N ASN A 488 -13.53 -9.51 -1.66
CA ASN A 488 -13.20 -8.64 -2.80
C ASN A 488 -14.43 -8.17 -3.57
N TYR A 489 -15.64 -8.51 -3.12
CA TYR A 489 -16.87 -7.89 -3.62
C TYR A 489 -16.89 -6.42 -3.20
N ILE A 490 -16.31 -5.60 -4.05
CA ILE A 490 -16.73 -4.21 -4.21
C ILE A 490 -18.19 -4.33 -4.65
N GLU A 491 -19.12 -3.87 -3.81
CA GLU A 491 -20.51 -3.67 -4.26
C GLU A 491 -20.43 -2.85 -5.54
N ASP A 492 -21.01 -3.37 -6.63
CA ASP A 492 -21.13 -2.71 -7.93
C ASP A 492 -21.71 -1.30 -7.73
N TYR A 493 -20.84 -0.32 -7.47
CA TYR A 493 -21.18 1.07 -7.66
C TYR A 493 -21.25 1.24 -9.17
N ASP A 494 -22.46 1.15 -9.72
CA ASP A 494 -22.76 1.57 -11.08
C ASP A 494 -22.61 3.11 -11.14
N LEU A 495 -21.36 3.58 -11.15
CA LEU A 495 -20.96 4.98 -11.13
C LEU A 495 -21.50 5.76 -12.35
N CYS A 496 -22.06 5.06 -13.33
CA CYS A 496 -22.43 5.61 -14.62
C CYS A 496 -23.90 6.01 -14.73
N ASN A 497 -24.74 5.58 -13.78
CA ASN A 497 -26.17 5.85 -13.79
C ASN A 497 -26.62 6.95 -12.82
N ASP A 498 -25.74 7.50 -11.97
CA ASP A 498 -26.10 8.57 -11.01
C ASP A 498 -26.09 9.99 -11.61
N GLY A 499 -26.37 10.06 -12.92
CA GLY A 499 -26.44 11.26 -13.73
C GLY A 499 -27.83 11.51 -14.28
N GLY A 500 -28.84 11.58 -13.41
CA GLY A 500 -30.11 12.25 -13.74
C GLY A 500 -31.37 11.53 -13.26
N ASN A 501 -31.92 11.94 -12.12
CA ASN A 501 -33.19 12.68 -12.09
C ASN A 501 -33.47 13.23 -10.69
N THR A 502 -33.74 14.53 -10.64
CA THR A 502 -34.40 15.22 -9.54
C THR A 502 -35.79 14.64 -9.26
N ASP A 503 -36.20 14.67 -7.99
CA ASP A 503 -37.57 14.66 -7.48
C ASP A 503 -38.57 13.70 -8.15
N ASN A 504 -38.94 12.65 -7.42
CA ASN A 504 -40.33 12.43 -7.04
C ASN A 504 -40.42 11.38 -5.95
N GLY A 505 -40.92 11.78 -4.79
CA GLY A 505 -41.47 10.83 -3.84
C GLY A 505 -42.59 10.02 -4.50
N ASN A 506 -42.54 8.70 -4.33
CA ASN A 506 -43.74 7.90 -4.20
C ASN A 506 -43.38 6.53 -3.62
N ASN A 507 -43.90 6.30 -2.42
CA ASN A 507 -44.31 4.98 -1.96
C ASN A 507 -44.95 4.22 -3.12
N THR A 508 -44.42 3.04 -3.44
CA THR A 508 -45.28 1.91 -3.80
C THR A 508 -44.56 0.63 -3.38
N GLU A 509 -45.08 0.06 -2.30
CA GLU A 509 -45.00 -1.37 -2.03
C GLU A 509 -45.41 -2.15 -3.28
N ASN A 510 -44.70 -3.21 -3.60
CA ASN A 510 -45.32 -4.38 -4.21
C ASN A 510 -44.60 -5.63 -3.72
N GLY A 511 -45.38 -6.47 -3.05
CA GLY A 511 -44.89 -7.58 -2.28
C GLY A 511 -44.44 -8.76 -3.13
N ASN A 512 -43.70 -9.64 -2.47
CA ASN A 512 -43.97 -11.04 -2.67
C ASN A 512 -43.96 -11.79 -1.34
N ASN A 513 -44.96 -12.64 -1.27
CA ASN A 513 -45.59 -13.20 -0.10
C ASN A 513 -45.05 -14.61 0.11
N THR A 514 -44.43 -14.90 1.25
CA THR A 514 -44.41 -16.24 1.84
C THR A 514 -44.50 -16.10 3.35
N GLY A 515 -45.72 -16.28 3.86
CA GLY A 515 -46.04 -16.12 5.27
C GLY A 515 -45.54 -17.25 6.16
N ASN A 516 -45.50 -16.98 7.46
CA ASN A 516 -46.19 -17.77 8.47
C ASN A 516 -46.15 -17.04 9.82
N GLY A 517 -47.23 -17.13 10.60
CA GLY A 517 -47.15 -16.98 12.06
C GLY A 517 -47.75 -15.72 12.67
N ASN A 518 -49.07 -15.78 12.89
CA ASN A 518 -49.85 -15.06 13.90
C ASN A 518 -49.06 -14.61 15.15
N ASN A 519 -49.21 -13.34 15.56
CA ASN A 519 -50.03 -13.05 16.75
C ASN A 519 -50.35 -11.56 16.91
N THR A 520 -51.59 -11.35 17.30
CA THR A 520 -52.24 -10.13 17.77
C THR A 520 -51.58 -9.62 19.06
N ASP A 521 -51.45 -8.30 19.23
CA ASP A 521 -52.38 -7.48 20.03
C ASP A 521 -51.79 -6.11 20.40
N ASN A 522 -52.55 -5.07 20.03
CA ASN A 522 -53.03 -3.94 20.83
C ASN A 522 -52.11 -3.12 21.77
N GLY A 523 -52.24 -1.79 21.64
CA GLY A 523 -52.10 -0.82 22.74
C GLY A 523 -51.18 0.35 22.38
N ASN A 524 -51.58 1.27 21.50
CA ASN A 524 -52.25 2.54 21.82
C ASN A 524 -51.69 3.38 22.98
N ASN A 525 -51.46 4.65 22.62
CA ASN A 525 -51.54 5.89 23.39
C ASN A 525 -50.32 6.36 24.21
N THR A 526 -49.63 7.42 23.72
CA THR A 526 -49.78 8.86 24.10
C THR A 526 -49.21 9.14 25.49
N ASP A 527 -48.40 10.15 25.77
CA ASP A 527 -48.41 11.51 25.23
C ASP A 527 -47.23 12.30 25.80
N ASN A 528 -46.89 13.39 25.11
CA ASN A 528 -46.34 14.66 25.60
C ASN A 528 -44.89 14.77 26.10
N GLY A 529 -44.14 15.70 25.47
CA GLY A 529 -42.86 16.13 26.01
C GLY A 529 -42.01 17.17 25.27
N ASN A 530 -42.59 18.01 24.42
CA ASN A 530 -42.18 19.40 24.11
C ASN A 530 -40.66 19.78 23.94
N SER A 531 -40.33 20.11 22.69
CA SER A 531 -39.52 21.27 22.24
C SER A 531 -38.09 21.47 22.78
N THR A 532 -37.11 21.40 21.87
CA THR A 532 -36.47 22.62 21.35
C THR A 532 -35.68 22.32 20.08
N VAL A 533 -36.12 22.95 19.00
CA VAL A 533 -35.42 23.09 17.74
C VAL A 533 -34.20 23.98 17.99
N VAL A 534 -33.00 23.46 17.70
CA VAL A 534 -31.83 24.30 17.44
C VAL A 534 -31.46 24.09 15.98
N SER A 535 -31.82 25.08 15.18
CA SER A 535 -31.32 25.30 13.84
C SER A 535 -29.90 25.87 13.90
N GLY A 536 -28.99 25.25 13.18
CA GLY A 536 -27.64 25.71 12.86
C GLY A 536 -26.92 24.48 12.33
N GLY A 537 -26.45 24.41 11.10
CA GLY A 537 -25.99 25.43 10.17
C GLY A 537 -24.99 24.66 9.32
N GLU A 538 -25.05 24.87 8.01
CA GLU A 538 -24.32 24.18 6.96
C GLU A 538 -22.82 24.04 7.23
N GLU A 539 -22.22 22.90 6.86
CA GLU A 539 -21.35 22.78 5.69
C GLU A 539 -20.72 21.38 5.67
N GLY A 540 -21.14 20.58 4.70
CA GLY A 540 -20.51 19.31 4.38
C GLY A 540 -19.17 19.57 3.70
N VAL A 541 -18.07 19.13 4.31
CA VAL A 541 -16.78 19.03 3.65
C VAL A 541 -16.57 17.59 3.25
N LYS A 542 -16.85 17.29 1.97
CA LYS A 542 -16.44 16.04 1.31
C LYS A 542 -14.92 16.08 1.16
N TYR A 543 -14.19 15.35 1.99
CA TYR A 543 -12.78 15.07 1.74
C TYR A 543 -12.70 13.93 0.73
N ASN A 544 -12.27 14.27 -0.48
CA ASN A 544 -11.91 13.31 -1.53
C ASN A 544 -10.39 13.40 -1.65
N ILE A 545 -9.67 12.37 -1.23
CA ILE A 545 -8.20 12.32 -1.32
C ILE A 545 -7.68 12.28 -2.78
N PHE A 546 -8.57 12.23 -3.78
CA PHE A 546 -8.21 12.21 -5.21
C PHE A 546 -8.59 13.46 -6.04
N THR A 547 -8.97 14.58 -5.43
CA THR A 547 -9.26 15.81 -6.20
C THR A 547 -8.24 16.93 -5.97
N ILE A 548 -6.99 16.73 -6.40
CA ILE A 548 -6.07 17.84 -6.69
C ILE A 548 -5.42 17.58 -8.05
N LEU A 549 -6.17 17.85 -9.14
CA LEU A 549 -5.61 18.05 -10.49
C LEU A 549 -6.61 18.69 -11.46
N GLY A 550 -7.47 19.58 -10.98
CA GLY A 550 -8.48 20.21 -11.83
C GLY A 550 -8.92 21.58 -11.35
N PHE A 551 -8.07 22.60 -11.44
CA PHE A 551 -8.50 24.00 -11.47
C PHE A 551 -7.42 24.91 -12.08
N ILE A 552 -7.17 24.79 -13.38
CA ILE A 552 -6.72 25.92 -14.20
C ILE A 552 -7.37 25.75 -15.56
N PHE A 553 -8.47 26.45 -15.82
CA PHE A 553 -8.83 27.09 -17.09
C PHE A 553 -10.26 27.63 -17.00
N SER A 554 -10.37 28.90 -16.65
CA SER A 554 -11.34 29.85 -17.20
C SER A 554 -11.11 31.18 -16.51
N PHE A 555 -10.38 32.10 -17.16
CA PHE A 555 -10.75 33.51 -17.25
C PHE A 555 -9.79 34.20 -18.23
N SER A 556 -10.39 34.62 -19.35
CA SER A 556 -9.88 35.42 -20.49
C SER A 556 -8.96 34.73 -21.49
#